data_AF-A0A4U1BVU1-F1
#
_entry.id   AF-A0A4U1BVU1-F1
#
_cell.length_a   1.000
_cell.length_b   1.000
_cell.length_c   1.000
_cell.angle_alpha   90.00
_cell.angle_beta   90.00
_cell.angle_gamma   90.00
#
_symmetry.space_group_name_H-M   'P 1'
#
loop_
_entity.id
_entity.type
_entity.pdbx_description
1 polymer ?
#
loop_
_entity_poly.entity_id
_entity_poly.type
_entity_poly.pdbx_seq_one_letter_code
_entity_poly.pdbx_strand_id
1 'polypeptide(L)' 'MSSSELKIQIINKVTSIEDQSVLEEIYKLVNMESELDSIYKLTQEEKEAIEFGLEDIKAGRVYSSEDADKMMKECLKK' A
#
# COMPACT_ATOMS: atom_id res chain seq x y z
N MET A 1 -9.21 -4.30 29.22
CA MET A 1 -10.38 -4.39 28.33
C MET A 1 -10.39 -5.76 27.69
N SER A 2 -11.54 -6.41 27.70
CA SER A 2 -11.82 -7.61 26.93
C SER A 2 -11.97 -7.27 25.44
N SER A 3 -11.81 -8.30 24.59
CA SER A 3 -12.06 -8.17 23.15
C SER A 3 -13.48 -7.71 22.84
N SER A 4 -14.46 -8.13 23.64
CA SER A 4 -15.86 -7.70 23.52
C SER A 4 -16.04 -6.21 23.79
N GLU A 5 -15.41 -5.69 24.84
CA GLU A 5 -15.48 -4.25 25.17
C GLU A 5 -14.83 -3.39 24.06
N LEU A 6 -13.73 -3.86 23.48
CA LEU A 6 -13.05 -3.15 22.39
C LEU A 6 -13.92 -3.08 21.13
N LYS A 7 -14.58 -4.18 20.75
CA LYS A 7 -15.50 -4.21 19.60
C LYS A 7 -16.63 -3.21 19.76
N ILE A 8 -17.24 -3.13 20.95
CA ILE A 8 -18.32 -2.18 21.24
C ILE A 8 -17.83 -0.73 21.10
N GLN A 9 -16.64 -0.41 21.61
CA GLN A 9 -16.09 0.94 21.47
C GLN A 9 -15.83 1.32 20.01
N ILE A 10 -15.32 0.39 19.19
CA ILE A 10 -15.11 0.61 17.76
C ILE A 10 -16.44 0.86 17.05
N ILE A 11 -17.47 0.04 17.30
CA ILE A 11 -18.81 0.22 16.72
C ILE A 11 -19.36 1.61 17.06
N ASN A 12 -19.29 2.00 18.33
CA ASN A 12 -19.77 3.30 18.78
C ASN A 12 -19.02 4.45 18.10
N LYS A 13 -17.70 4.32 17.94
CA LYS A 13 -16.88 5.34 17.28
C LYS A 13 -17.22 5.44 15.80
N VAL A 14 -17.31 4.31 15.08
CA VAL A 14 -17.67 4.27 13.66
C VAL A 14 -19.05 4.87 13.41
N THR A 15 -20.02 4.58 14.27
CA THR A 15 -21.40 5.11 14.16
C THR A 15 -21.46 6.65 14.28
N SER A 16 -20.48 7.27 14.94
CA SER A 16 -20.38 8.73 15.09
C SER A 16 -19.63 9.44 13.95
N ILE A 17 -19.06 8.71 12.98
CA ILE A 17 -18.32 9.30 11.87
C ILE A 17 -19.29 9.71 10.77
N GLU A 18 -19.24 10.98 10.38
CA GLU A 18 -20.07 11.52 9.29
C GLU A 18 -19.30 11.62 7.95
N ASP A 19 -17.97 11.64 8.01
CA ASP A 19 -17.12 11.71 6.81
C ASP A 19 -17.04 10.33 6.13
N GLN A 20 -17.64 10.24 4.95
CA GLN A 20 -17.64 9.02 4.14
C GLN A 20 -16.23 8.53 3.80
N SER A 21 -15.27 9.44 3.55
CA SER A 21 -13.90 9.08 3.19
C SER A 21 -13.22 8.33 4.34
N VAL A 22 -13.51 8.73 5.58
CA VAL A 22 -12.99 8.07 6.78
C VAL A 22 -13.62 6.68 6.94
N LEU A 23 -14.92 6.54 6.66
CA LEU A 23 -15.60 5.25 6.69
C LEU A 23 -15.04 4.28 5.64
N GLU A 24 -14.72 4.77 4.44
CA GLU A 24 -14.12 3.96 3.36
C GLU A 24 -12.73 3.44 3.75
N GLU A 25 -11.89 4.28 4.36
CA GLU A 25 -10.56 3.85 4.82
C GLU A 25 -10.64 2.84 5.99
N ILE A 26 -11.57 3.03 6.93
CA ILE A 26 -11.81 2.06 8.01
C ILE A 26 -12.30 0.73 7.42
N TYR A 27 -13.19 0.77 6.43
CA TYR A 27 -13.69 -0.42 5.75
C TYR A 27 -12.57 -1.20 5.05
N LYS A 28 -11.69 -0.51 4.32
CA LYS A 28 -10.50 -1.12 3.71
C LYS A 28 -9.62 -1.78 4.77
N LEU A 29 -9.33 -1.08 5.87
CA LEU A 29 -8.47 -1.58 6.95
C LEU A 29 -9.02 -2.85 7.60
N VAL A 30 -10.33 -2.90 7.88
CA VAL A 30 -10.97 -4.08 8.47
C VAL A 30 -11.02 -5.24 7.48
N ASN A 31 -11.24 -4.97 6.19
CA ASN A 31 -11.18 -6.01 5.15
C ASN A 31 -9.76 -6.53 4.91
N MET A 32 -8.73 -5.72 5.13
CA MET A 32 -7.35 -6.19 5.08
C MET A 32 -7.08 -7.28 6.12
N GLU A 33 -7.73 -7.28 7.28
CA GLU A 33 -7.57 -8.37 8.27
C GLU A 33 -7.93 -9.74 7.67
N SER A 34 -8.97 -9.79 6.84
CA SER A 34 -9.34 -10.99 6.05
C SER A 34 -8.40 -11.29 4.88
N GLU A 35 -7.66 -10.30 4.38
CA GLU A 35 -6.65 -10.46 3.32
C GLU A 35 -5.24 -10.76 3.84
N LEU A 36 -4.94 -10.50 5.12
CA LEU A 36 -3.65 -10.80 5.76
C LEU A 36 -3.36 -12.31 5.79
N ASP A 37 -4.38 -13.16 5.76
CA ASP A 37 -4.24 -14.61 5.57
C ASP A 37 -3.95 -15.01 4.11
N SER A 38 -4.03 -14.08 3.16
CA SER A 38 -3.76 -14.32 1.74
C SER A 38 -2.36 -13.85 1.37
N ILE A 39 -1.51 -14.80 0.96
CA ILE A 39 -0.21 -14.49 0.35
C ILE A 39 -0.46 -13.55 -0.83
N TYR A 40 0.07 -12.32 -0.76
CA TYR A 40 -0.09 -11.32 -1.81
C TYR A 40 0.36 -11.89 -3.17
N LYS A 41 -0.56 -11.89 -4.13
CA LYS A 41 -0.33 -12.38 -5.49
C LYS A 41 -0.08 -11.19 -6.39
N LEU A 42 1.16 -11.06 -6.85
CA LEU A 42 1.52 -10.09 -7.86
C LEU A 42 0.61 -10.22 -9.09
N THR A 43 0.12 -9.08 -9.56
CA THR A 43 -0.54 -8.92 -10.86
C THR A 43 0.43 -9.24 -11.99
N GLN A 44 -0.10 -9.40 -13.21
CA GLN A 44 0.73 -9.64 -14.38
C GLN A 44 1.66 -8.43 -14.67
N GLU A 45 1.13 -7.22 -14.54
CA GLU A 45 1.86 -5.97 -14.74
C GLU A 45 3.01 -5.82 -13.74
N GLU A 46 2.80 -6.16 -12.47
CA GLU A 46 3.85 -6.11 -11.45
C GLU A 46 4.95 -7.15 -11.71
N LYS A 47 4.59 -8.36 -12.17
CA LYS A 47 5.58 -9.38 -12.55
C LYS A 47 6.43 -8.92 -13.73
N GLU A 48 5.79 -8.31 -14.74
CA GLU A 48 6.48 -7.76 -15.91
C GLU A 48 7.42 -6.62 -15.52
N ALA A 49 7.00 -5.72 -14.64
CA ALA A 49 7.84 -4.64 -14.12
C ALA A 49 9.06 -5.17 -13.36
N ILE A 50 8.90 -6.24 -12.57
CA ILE A 50 10.01 -6.90 -11.88
C ILE A 50 10.99 -7.52 -12.88
N GLU A 51 10.49 -8.27 -13.88
CA GLU A 51 11.36 -8.89 -14.89
C GLU A 51 12.14 -7.82 -15.68
N PHE A 52 11.48 -6.73 -16.07
CA PHE A 52 12.12 -5.60 -16.73
C PHE A 52 13.25 -5.01 -15.88
N GLY A 53 13.01 -4.81 -14.57
CA GLY A 53 14.06 -4.35 -13.65
C GLY A 53 15.24 -5.32 -13.52
N LEU A 54 14.98 -6.63 -13.54
CA LEU A 54 16.04 -7.64 -13.53
C LEU A 54 16.86 -7.65 -14.83
N GLU A 55 16.22 -7.41 -15.98
CA GLU A 55 16.90 -7.25 -17.26
C GLU A 55 17.78 -5.99 -17.29
N ASP A 56 17.30 -4.87 -16.72
CA ASP A 56 18.08 -3.64 -16.58
C ASP A 56 19.35 -3.86 -15.77
N ILE A 57 19.26 -4.60 -14.66
CA ILE A 57 20.42 -4.97 -13.84
C ILE A 57 21.40 -5.82 -14.66
N LYS A 58 20.91 -6.86 -15.35
CA LYS A 58 21.76 -7.76 -16.18
C LYS A 58 22.46 -6.99 -17.30
N ALA A 59 21.81 -5.99 -17.87
CA ALA A 59 22.34 -5.16 -18.94
C ALA A 59 23.20 -3.98 -18.47
N GLY A 60 23.36 -3.80 -17.14
CA GLY A 60 24.11 -2.69 -16.56
C GLY A 60 23.40 -1.33 -16.68
N ARG A 61 22.10 -1.31 -16.96
CA ARG A 61 21.24 -0.12 -16.98
C ARG A 61 20.83 0.26 -15.56
N VAL A 62 21.82 0.58 -14.73
CA VAL A 62 21.63 0.91 -13.32
C VAL A 62 22.05 2.35 -13.05
N TYR A 63 21.39 2.97 -12.09
CA TYR A 63 21.73 4.31 -11.61
C TYR A 63 22.31 4.23 -10.20
N SER A 64 23.18 5.16 -9.86
CA SER A 64 23.56 5.38 -8.47
C SER A 64 22.35 5.90 -7.68
N SER A 65 22.33 5.66 -6.37
CA SER A 65 21.28 6.21 -5.51
C SER A 65 21.18 7.74 -5.62
N GLU A 66 22.33 8.42 -5.73
CA GLU A 66 22.39 9.88 -5.87
C GLU A 66 21.75 10.38 -7.18
N ASP A 67 21.92 9.65 -8.28
CA ASP A 67 21.35 10.02 -9.56
C ASP A 67 19.85 9.69 -9.63
N ALA A 68 19.43 8.58 -9.03
CA ALA A 68 18.01 8.26 -8.87
C ALA A 68 17.28 9.34 -8.04
N ASP A 69 17.90 9.81 -6.96
CA ASP A 69 17.34 10.89 -6.12
C ASP A 69 17.19 12.21 -6.89
N LYS A 70 18.15 12.53 -7.77
CA LYS A 70 18.04 13.72 -8.65
C LYS A 70 16.89 13.55 -9.63
N MET A 71 16.77 12.39 -10.28
CA MET A 71 15.68 12.11 -11.22
C MET A 71 14.30 12.20 -10.57
N MET A 72 14.16 11.63 -9.37
CA MET A 72 12.92 11.70 -8.61
C MET A 72 12.52 13.15 -8.30
N LYS A 73 13.48 13.99 -7.87
CA LYS A 73 13.24 15.42 -7.62
C LYS A 73 12.81 16.16 -8.88
N GLU A 74 13.37 15.85 -10.04
CA GLU A 74 12.97 16.47 -11.31
C GLU A 74 11.57 16.04 -11.75
N CYS A 75 11.19 14.78 -11.54
CA CYS A 75 9.84 14.30 -11.83
C CYS A 75 8.77 14.97 -10.97
N LEU A 76 9.07 15.26 -9.70
CA LEU A 76 8.16 15.88 -8.74
C LEU A 76 8.03 17.42 -8.89
N LYS A 77 8.83 18.05 -9.75
CA LYS A 77 8.75 19.49 -10.05
C LYS A 77 7.73 19.82 -11.15
N LYS A 78 7.14 18.82 -11.80
CA LYS A 78 6.06 18.96 -12.77
C LYS A 78 4.70 19.00 -12.07
#